data_AF-A0A6A7B3U9-F1
#
_entry.id   AF-A0A6A7B3U9-F1
#
_cell.length_a   1.000
_cell.length_b   1.000
_cell.length_c   1.000
_cell.angle_alpha   90.00
_cell.angle_beta   90.00
_cell.angle_gamma   90.00
#
_symmetry.space_group_name_H-M   'P 1'
#
loop_
_entity.id
_entity.type
_entity.pdbx_description
1 polymer ?
#
loop_
_entity_poly.entity_id
_entity_poly.type
_entity_poly.pdbx_seq_one_letter_code
_entity_poly.pdbx_strand_id
1 'polypeptide(L)'
;MLSDGKIDSLDTHLEQFKLNEDNRQTDLQNLLREYGTLLEDYKVLKKAFEVKANKSTVVLPHRTPSHSGKAREPYVLVLVDGNDYIFNDELIKDKEEGGMRAARLLNEAVEKYLHHSVPATRKAHIIVRIYADLTALSKQLTKSKVTGPEKRSLAPFSAAFTRAIGLFDYIDALDEEGTKFKVREQFKYASEDDACSHIIFAACHDPAYLSQLVPFSGMREKITLVQGAGWNQEFDQFNLNVTQFPTAFRWSEVPTIAPINRAVSSSTVADPTPYKSIVVSTRPTLRTNSWRRDGPVNGNRSALSSPELAPVRPDSSNNGVSLKKEPPTTQEKTKVPCKHFQKGTCRFGDKCTFAHVPLRKPSSQIAAPSSDRTNIATHLPKKLTPGFIPINASNQRLDAYIRPPTDQEFSIYNARFHQRKPCNTFHLQQSCTNFDCAYDHSALEPQSRHVLSYVLRCTACPRKGECRVEDCFYGHVCQKEGCSGQMKGLHDVDPRVAGMVPAEGRERKKNIVQVEEVRLVDVEEQSVESKEPVFYW
;
A
#
# COMPACT_ATOMS: atom_id res chain seq x y z
N MET A 1 -53.96 -13.27 29.82
CA MET A 1 -54.16 -13.72 28.43
C MET A 1 -53.08 -13.05 27.59
N LEU A 2 -52.21 -13.83 26.94
CA LEU A 2 -51.17 -13.30 26.07
C LEU A 2 -51.85 -12.68 24.86
N SER A 3 -51.57 -11.41 24.57
CA SER A 3 -52.19 -10.66 23.47
C SER A 3 -51.91 -11.35 22.14
N ASP A 4 -52.95 -11.65 21.36
CA ASP A 4 -52.89 -12.39 20.08
C ASP A 4 -51.79 -11.88 19.13
N GLY A 5 -51.54 -10.57 19.09
CA GLY A 5 -50.48 -9.97 18.27
C GLY A 5 -49.03 -10.37 18.62
N LYS A 6 -48.76 -10.95 19.79
CA LYS A 6 -47.43 -11.52 20.11
C LYS A 6 -47.24 -12.91 19.52
N ILE A 7 -48.33 -13.67 19.35
CA ILE A 7 -48.31 -15.02 18.79
C ILE A 7 -48.10 -14.91 17.27
N ASP A 8 -48.82 -14.00 16.61
CA ASP A 8 -48.68 -13.74 15.17
C ASP A 8 -47.25 -13.26 14.79
N SER A 9 -46.64 -12.44 15.64
CA SER A 9 -45.25 -11.99 15.45
C SER A 9 -44.23 -13.11 15.61
N LEU A 10 -44.50 -14.08 16.49
CA LEU A 10 -43.65 -15.26 16.68
C LEU A 10 -43.79 -16.23 15.50
N ASP A 11 -45.00 -16.43 14.99
CA ASP A 11 -45.25 -17.24 13.80
C ASP A 11 -44.55 -16.66 12.56
N THR A 12 -44.61 -15.34 12.38
CA THR A 12 -43.90 -14.67 11.28
C THR A 12 -42.38 -14.87 11.37
N HIS A 13 -41.80 -14.78 12.57
CA HIS A 13 -40.38 -15.06 12.80
C HIS A 13 -40.04 -16.54 12.57
N LEU A 14 -40.95 -17.46 12.91
CA LEU A 14 -40.75 -18.89 12.77
C LEU A 14 -40.80 -19.31 11.29
N GLU A 15 -41.68 -18.71 10.49
CA GLU A 15 -41.70 -18.86 9.03
C GLU A 15 -40.45 -18.28 8.37
N GLN A 16 -40.00 -17.09 8.78
CA GLN A 16 -38.74 -16.52 8.28
C GLN A 16 -37.53 -17.40 8.62
N PHE A 17 -37.51 -18.00 9.80
CA PHE A 17 -36.43 -18.91 10.19
C PHE A 17 -36.44 -20.19 9.34
N LYS A 18 -37.61 -20.77 9.07
CA LYS A 18 -37.76 -21.92 8.17
C LYS A 18 -37.28 -21.60 6.75
N LEU A 19 -37.71 -20.46 6.18
CA LEU A 19 -37.26 -20.02 4.86
C LEU A 19 -35.74 -19.80 4.79
N ASN A 20 -35.15 -19.25 5.85
CA ASN A 20 -33.70 -19.08 5.92
C ASN A 20 -32.95 -20.42 5.96
N GLU A 21 -33.47 -21.42 6.69
CA GLU A 21 -32.83 -22.74 6.72
C GLU A 21 -32.98 -23.45 5.36
N ASP A 22 -34.14 -23.33 4.70
CA ASP A 22 -34.34 -23.87 3.34
C ASP A 22 -33.40 -23.21 2.32
N ASN A 23 -33.22 -21.89 2.40
CA ASN A 23 -32.25 -21.17 1.57
C ASN A 23 -30.82 -21.64 1.87
N ARG A 24 -30.46 -21.79 3.14
CA ARG A 24 -29.13 -22.26 3.55
C ARG A 24 -28.84 -23.68 3.07
N GLN A 25 -29.86 -24.54 3.08
CA GLN A 25 -29.79 -25.90 2.58
C GLN A 25 -29.65 -25.94 1.05
N THR A 26 -30.36 -25.06 0.35
CA THR A 26 -30.24 -24.87 -1.10
C THR A 26 -28.86 -24.37 -1.49
N ASP A 27 -28.33 -23.37 -0.78
CA ASP A 27 -26.98 -22.84 -0.99
C ASP A 27 -25.91 -23.90 -0.76
N LEU A 28 -26.07 -24.74 0.28
CA LEU A 28 -25.16 -25.85 0.52
C LEU A 28 -25.20 -26.87 -0.61
N GLN A 29 -26.37 -27.22 -1.13
CA GLN A 29 -26.49 -28.13 -2.28
C GLN A 29 -25.87 -27.54 -3.55
N ASN A 30 -26.02 -26.23 -3.77
CA ASN A 30 -25.36 -25.53 -4.86
C ASN A 30 -23.84 -25.60 -4.74
N LEU A 31 -23.31 -25.32 -3.54
CA LEU A 31 -21.87 -25.37 -3.27
C LEU A 31 -21.30 -26.78 -3.46
N LEU A 32 -22.01 -27.81 -3.01
CA LEU A 32 -21.60 -29.21 -3.19
C LEU A 32 -21.58 -29.61 -4.66
N ARG A 33 -22.54 -29.13 -5.46
CA ARG A 33 -22.58 -29.34 -6.90
C ARG A 33 -21.43 -28.63 -7.61
N GLU A 34 -21.17 -27.38 -7.27
CA GLU A 34 -20.02 -26.62 -7.82
C GLU A 34 -18.69 -27.30 -7.49
N TYR A 35 -18.52 -27.74 -6.24
CA TYR A 35 -17.34 -28.50 -5.82
C TYR A 35 -17.20 -29.82 -6.61
N GLY A 36 -18.31 -30.53 -6.83
CA GLY A 36 -18.34 -31.74 -7.66
C GLY A 36 -17.91 -31.47 -9.11
N THR A 37 -18.40 -30.39 -9.73
CA THR A 37 -18.00 -30.00 -11.09
C THR A 37 -16.52 -29.65 -11.17
N LEU A 38 -16.01 -28.91 -10.18
CA LEU A 38 -14.61 -28.50 -10.14
C LEU A 38 -13.66 -29.69 -9.95
N LEU A 39 -14.08 -30.69 -9.17
CA LEU A 39 -13.36 -31.96 -9.04
C LEU A 39 -13.28 -32.73 -10.35
N GLU A 40 -14.36 -32.72 -11.15
CA GLU A 40 -14.36 -33.40 -12.44
C GLU A 40 -13.49 -32.67 -13.47
N ASP A 41 -13.57 -31.34 -13.52
CA ASP A 41 -12.70 -30.50 -14.34
C ASP A 41 -11.22 -30.72 -13.99
N TYR A 42 -10.90 -30.81 -12.70
CA TYR A 42 -9.55 -31.13 -12.24
C TYR A 42 -9.08 -32.51 -12.71
N LYS A 43 -9.93 -33.55 -12.65
CA LYS A 43 -9.58 -34.88 -13.16
C LYS A 43 -9.37 -34.88 -14.67
N VAL A 44 -10.21 -34.17 -15.43
CA VAL A 44 -10.08 -34.04 -16.89
C VAL A 44 -8.76 -33.35 -17.23
N LEU A 45 -8.45 -32.25 -16.55
CA LEU A 45 -7.23 -31.49 -16.77
C LEU A 45 -6.00 -32.32 -16.40
N LYS A 46 -6.03 -33.05 -15.28
CA LYS A 46 -4.96 -33.96 -14.86
C LYS A 46 -4.70 -35.05 -15.91
N LYS A 47 -5.75 -35.70 -16.42
CA LYS A 47 -5.63 -36.69 -17.51
C LYS A 47 -5.04 -36.07 -18.78
N ALA A 48 -5.43 -34.83 -19.13
CA ALA A 48 -4.87 -34.13 -20.29
C ALA A 48 -3.37 -33.84 -20.12
N PHE A 49 -2.92 -33.50 -18.90
CA PHE A 49 -1.51 -33.31 -18.59
C PHE A 49 -0.71 -34.63 -18.64
N GLU A 50 -1.26 -35.73 -18.12
CA GLU A 50 -0.63 -37.05 -18.18
C GLU A 50 -0.51 -37.57 -19.62
N VAL A 51 -1.52 -37.33 -20.47
CA VAL A 51 -1.47 -37.66 -21.90
C VAL A 51 -0.45 -36.80 -22.63
N LYS A 52 -0.28 -35.52 -22.25
CA LYS A 52 0.72 -34.62 -22.84
C LYS A 52 2.15 -34.98 -22.40
N ALA A 53 2.32 -35.47 -21.18
CA ALA A 53 3.59 -36.01 -20.68
C ALA A 53 3.98 -37.31 -21.41
N ASN A 54 3.02 -38.21 -21.65
CA ASN A 54 3.28 -39.49 -22.33
C ASN A 54 3.40 -39.38 -23.86
N LYS A 55 2.91 -38.30 -24.50
CA LYS A 55 3.14 -38.02 -25.94
C LYS A 55 4.52 -37.44 -26.26
N SER A 56 5.38 -37.21 -25.27
CA SER A 56 6.72 -36.63 -25.46
C SER A 56 7.85 -37.67 -25.54
N THR A 57 7.55 -38.97 -25.63
CA THR A 57 8.53 -40.05 -25.83
C THR A 57 8.54 -40.54 -27.29
N VAL A 58 8.91 -39.66 -28.22
CA VAL A 58 9.41 -40.09 -29.54
C VAL A 58 10.81 -39.54 -29.72
N VAL A 59 11.77 -40.46 -29.65
CA VAL A 59 13.17 -40.28 -30.04
C VAL A 59 13.20 -39.93 -31.53
N LEU A 60 13.58 -38.70 -31.88
CA LEU A 60 14.06 -38.31 -33.21
C LEU A 60 15.10 -37.19 -33.10
N PRO A 61 16.03 -37.10 -34.07
CA PRO A 61 17.37 -36.57 -33.87
C PRO A 61 17.45 -35.06 -34.06
N HIS A 62 18.37 -34.46 -33.32
CA HIS A 62 19.12 -33.24 -33.69
C HIS A 62 18.35 -32.16 -34.47
N ARG A 63 17.62 -31.32 -33.74
CA ARG A 63 17.40 -29.94 -34.15
C ARG A 63 17.94 -29.02 -33.07
N THR A 64 19.11 -28.48 -33.32
CA THR A 64 19.64 -27.30 -32.63
C THR A 64 18.60 -26.18 -32.71
N PRO A 65 18.06 -25.69 -31.58
CA PRO A 65 17.37 -24.43 -31.58
C PRO A 65 18.44 -23.33 -31.65
N SER A 66 18.68 -22.83 -32.86
CA SER A 66 19.27 -21.51 -33.04
C SER A 66 18.23 -20.45 -32.68
N HIS A 67 17.94 -20.33 -31.39
CA HIS A 67 17.64 -19.03 -30.80
C HIS A 67 18.69 -18.85 -29.72
N SER A 68 19.62 -17.95 -29.97
CA SER A 68 20.57 -17.43 -29.00
C SER A 68 19.83 -16.70 -27.87
N GLY A 69 19.20 -17.45 -26.98
CA GLY A 69 18.84 -17.00 -25.64
C GLY A 69 19.79 -17.72 -24.70
N LYS A 70 20.80 -17.03 -24.18
CA LYS A 70 21.65 -17.60 -23.12
C LYS A 70 20.72 -18.11 -22.01
N ALA A 71 20.82 -19.39 -21.64
CA ALA A 71 20.17 -19.89 -20.43
C ALA A 71 20.58 -18.94 -19.29
N ARG A 72 19.58 -18.35 -18.60
CA ARG A 72 19.86 -17.41 -17.52
C ARG A 72 20.67 -18.14 -16.45
N GLU A 73 21.69 -17.48 -15.94
CA GLU A 73 22.55 -18.09 -14.92
C GLU A 73 21.71 -18.43 -13.68
N PRO A 74 21.87 -19.64 -13.11
CA PRO A 74 21.09 -20.05 -11.96
C PRO A 74 21.42 -19.16 -10.76
N TYR A 75 20.41 -18.87 -9.94
CA TYR A 75 20.58 -18.08 -8.73
C TYR A 75 19.87 -18.70 -7.53
N VAL A 76 20.28 -18.29 -6.32
CA VAL A 76 19.63 -18.58 -5.05
C VAL A 76 19.09 -17.26 -4.49
N LEU A 77 17.82 -17.24 -4.11
CA LEU A 77 17.22 -16.09 -3.46
C LEU A 77 17.19 -16.28 -1.94
N VAL A 78 17.78 -15.36 -1.20
CA VAL A 78 17.56 -15.19 0.23
C VAL A 78 16.58 -14.04 0.41
N LEU A 79 15.39 -14.35 0.90
CA LEU A 79 14.31 -13.40 1.07
C LEU A 79 14.01 -13.25 2.55
N VAL A 80 14.11 -12.02 3.05
CA VAL A 80 14.04 -11.72 4.49
C VAL A 80 12.99 -10.65 4.77
N ASP A 81 12.07 -10.94 5.68
CA ASP A 81 11.25 -9.92 6.35
C ASP A 81 12.07 -9.29 7.47
N GLY A 82 12.63 -8.10 7.19
CA GLY A 82 13.51 -7.40 8.11
C GLY A 82 12.79 -6.76 9.31
N ASN A 83 11.45 -6.76 9.34
CA ASN A 83 10.72 -6.34 10.54
C ASN A 83 10.84 -7.41 11.65
N ASP A 84 10.82 -8.68 11.26
CA ASP A 84 10.88 -9.83 12.18
C ASP A 84 12.33 -10.36 12.36
N TYR A 85 13.13 -10.35 11.29
CA TYR A 85 14.50 -10.86 11.29
C TYR A 85 15.50 -9.72 11.49
N ILE A 86 15.61 -9.29 12.75
CA ILE A 86 16.46 -8.18 13.16
C ILE A 86 17.91 -8.66 13.30
N PHE A 87 18.87 -7.90 12.76
CA PHE A 87 20.30 -8.18 12.91
C PHE A 87 20.79 -8.01 14.36
N ASN A 88 21.90 -8.67 14.69
CA ASN A 88 22.51 -8.57 16.02
C ASN A 88 22.83 -7.12 16.44
N ASP A 89 22.66 -6.82 17.73
CA ASP A 89 22.78 -5.46 18.28
C ASP A 89 24.14 -4.82 18.02
N GLU A 90 25.21 -5.62 18.06
CA GLU A 90 26.58 -5.18 17.79
C GLU A 90 26.73 -4.68 16.34
N LEU A 91 26.06 -5.35 15.40
CA LEU A 91 26.05 -4.94 14.00
C LEU A 91 25.22 -3.67 13.82
N ILE A 92 24.07 -3.56 14.48
CA ILE A 92 23.21 -2.38 14.34
C ILE A 92 23.85 -1.13 14.96
N LYS A 93 24.47 -1.26 16.15
CA LYS A 93 25.12 -0.15 16.88
C LYS A 93 26.24 0.51 16.08
N ASP A 94 26.95 -0.27 15.28
CA ASP A 94 28.08 0.20 14.47
C ASP A 94 27.66 0.85 13.14
N LYS A 95 26.34 1.05 12.92
CA LYS A 95 25.77 1.81 11.80
C LYS A 95 26.30 1.35 10.44
N GLU A 96 27.12 2.18 9.78
CA GLU A 96 27.62 1.93 8.42
C GLU A 96 28.59 0.73 8.38
N GLU A 97 29.57 0.68 9.29
CA GLU A 97 30.49 -0.47 9.43
C GLU A 97 29.76 -1.75 9.83
N GLY A 98 28.73 -1.57 10.67
CA GLY A 98 27.76 -2.57 11.03
C GLY A 98 27.07 -3.24 9.84
N GLY A 99 26.47 -2.43 8.97
CA GLY A 99 25.77 -2.91 7.78
C GLY A 99 26.70 -3.64 6.80
N MET A 100 27.92 -3.13 6.59
CA MET A 100 28.90 -3.80 5.72
C MET A 100 29.32 -5.16 6.27
N ARG A 101 29.58 -5.27 7.57
CA ARG A 101 29.91 -6.57 8.20
C ARG A 101 28.72 -7.52 8.19
N ALA A 102 27.51 -7.02 8.45
CA ALA A 102 26.29 -7.83 8.41
C ALA A 102 26.07 -8.50 7.04
N ALA A 103 26.29 -7.78 5.94
CA ALA A 103 26.20 -8.34 4.59
C ALA A 103 27.22 -9.48 4.37
N ARG A 104 28.48 -9.28 4.81
CA ARG A 104 29.53 -10.30 4.68
C ARG A 104 29.25 -11.54 5.53
N LEU A 105 28.85 -11.35 6.79
CA LEU A 105 28.49 -12.45 7.69
C LEU A 105 27.32 -13.26 7.16
N LEU A 106 26.30 -12.58 6.61
CA LEU A 106 25.17 -13.26 5.99
C LEU A 106 25.59 -14.05 4.75
N ASN A 107 26.45 -13.46 3.89
CA ASN A 107 26.98 -14.16 2.72
C ASN A 107 27.74 -15.43 3.11
N GLU A 108 28.68 -15.33 4.05
CA GLU A 108 29.46 -16.48 4.53
C GLU A 108 28.55 -17.57 5.13
N ALA A 109 27.57 -17.17 5.94
CA ALA A 109 26.63 -18.11 6.55
C ALA A 109 25.75 -18.82 5.50
N VAL A 110 25.27 -18.10 4.49
CA VAL A 110 24.48 -18.65 3.39
C VAL A 110 25.33 -19.55 2.49
N GLU A 111 26.52 -19.13 2.09
CA GLU A 111 27.45 -19.95 1.30
C GLU A 111 27.79 -21.26 2.01
N LYS A 112 28.12 -21.18 3.31
CA LYS A 112 28.38 -22.36 4.13
C LYS A 112 27.17 -23.29 4.15
N TYR A 113 25.96 -22.77 4.33
CA TYR A 113 24.75 -23.56 4.28
C TYR A 113 24.54 -24.24 2.92
N LEU A 114 24.61 -23.48 1.82
CA LEU A 114 24.42 -24.01 0.47
C LEU A 114 25.44 -25.10 0.12
N HIS A 115 26.68 -24.94 0.57
CA HIS A 115 27.74 -25.93 0.32
C HIS A 115 27.48 -27.28 1.00
N HIS A 116 26.87 -27.27 2.19
CA HIS A 116 26.59 -28.48 2.99
C HIS A 116 25.22 -29.11 2.66
N SER A 117 24.18 -28.29 2.52
CA SER A 117 22.79 -28.76 2.46
C SER A 117 22.20 -28.78 1.05
N VAL A 118 22.71 -27.98 0.10
CA VAL A 118 22.16 -27.89 -1.27
C VAL A 118 23.27 -27.85 -2.34
N PRO A 119 24.03 -28.94 -2.56
CA PRO A 119 25.21 -28.95 -3.43
C PRO A 119 24.93 -28.57 -4.89
N ALA A 120 23.71 -28.77 -5.37
CA ALA A 120 23.28 -28.41 -6.73
C ALA A 120 23.39 -26.90 -7.03
N THR A 121 23.42 -26.05 -5.99
CA THR A 121 23.42 -24.59 -6.11
C THR A 121 24.80 -23.95 -5.96
N ARG A 122 25.89 -24.74 -5.85
CA ARG A 122 27.25 -24.22 -5.56
C ARG A 122 27.77 -23.19 -6.56
N LYS A 123 27.28 -23.19 -7.79
CA LYS A 123 27.69 -22.24 -8.85
C LYS A 123 26.66 -21.13 -9.07
N ALA A 124 25.58 -21.10 -8.29
CA ALA A 124 24.51 -20.15 -8.46
C ALA A 124 24.85 -18.80 -7.79
N HIS A 125 24.38 -17.71 -8.38
CA HIS A 125 24.54 -16.38 -7.77
C HIS A 125 23.63 -16.23 -6.55
N ILE A 126 24.17 -15.71 -5.45
CA ILE A 126 23.38 -15.43 -4.24
C ILE A 126 22.80 -14.03 -4.35
N ILE A 127 21.47 -13.94 -4.33
CA ILE A 127 20.72 -12.69 -4.31
C ILE A 127 20.08 -12.58 -2.93
N VAL A 128 20.31 -11.48 -2.22
CA VAL A 128 19.70 -11.23 -0.92
C VAL A 128 18.78 -10.02 -1.01
N ARG A 129 17.52 -10.19 -0.60
CA ARG A 129 16.55 -9.10 -0.55
C ARG A 129 15.90 -9.04 0.81
N ILE A 130 16.17 -7.95 1.52
CA ILE A 130 15.60 -7.66 2.83
C ILE A 130 14.60 -6.51 2.66
N TYR A 131 13.36 -6.74 3.08
CA TYR A 131 12.31 -5.71 3.07
C TYR A 131 11.95 -5.37 4.51
N ALA A 132 11.88 -4.08 4.84
CA ALA A 132 11.46 -3.64 6.17
C ALA A 132 10.84 -2.24 6.13
N ASP A 133 10.03 -1.91 7.14
CA ASP A 133 9.71 -0.52 7.46
C ASP A 133 10.83 0.03 8.33
N LEU A 134 11.77 0.76 7.70
CA LEU A 134 12.89 1.35 8.42
C LEU A 134 12.44 2.33 9.50
N THR A 135 11.28 2.96 9.35
CA THR A 135 10.77 3.94 10.30
C THR A 135 10.22 3.26 11.55
N ALA A 136 9.39 2.23 11.40
CA ALA A 136 8.90 1.44 12.53
C ALA A 136 10.05 0.70 13.22
N LEU A 137 10.91 0.04 12.46
CA LEU A 137 12.04 -0.72 12.98
C LEU A 137 13.02 0.19 13.75
N SER A 138 13.36 1.37 13.21
CA SER A 138 14.20 2.35 13.93
C SER A 138 13.58 2.78 15.26
N LYS A 139 12.26 2.97 15.33
CA LYS A 139 11.57 3.32 16.58
C LYS A 139 11.63 2.18 17.59
N GLN A 140 11.45 0.92 17.15
CA GLN A 140 11.56 -0.26 18.00
C GLN A 140 12.97 -0.40 18.57
N LEU A 141 14.00 -0.25 17.73
CA LEU A 141 15.41 -0.30 18.14
C LEU A 141 15.82 0.87 19.04
N THR A 142 15.17 2.02 18.91
CA THR A 142 15.37 3.16 19.83
C THR A 142 14.83 2.84 21.22
N LYS A 143 13.66 2.20 21.32
CA LYS A 143 13.07 1.79 22.61
C LYS A 143 13.97 0.80 23.36
N SER A 144 14.66 -0.08 22.64
CA SER A 144 15.65 -1.01 23.20
C SER A 144 17.05 -0.42 23.38
N LYS A 145 17.23 0.90 23.15
CA LYS A 145 18.51 1.63 23.27
C LYS A 145 19.63 1.09 22.35
N VAL A 146 19.27 0.50 21.21
CA VAL A 146 20.23 -0.01 20.21
C VAL A 146 20.60 1.09 19.21
N THR A 147 19.62 1.89 18.79
CA THR A 147 19.81 2.98 17.81
C THR A 147 19.50 4.35 18.40
N GLY A 148 19.97 5.41 17.72
CA GLY A 148 19.69 6.80 18.11
C GLY A 148 18.22 7.21 17.90
N PRO A 149 17.78 8.35 18.47
CA PRO A 149 16.38 8.78 18.52
C PRO A 149 15.79 9.26 17.18
N GLU A 150 16.57 9.19 16.10
CA GLU A 150 16.14 9.63 14.78
C GLU A 150 15.11 8.65 14.18
N LYS A 151 14.12 9.19 13.45
CA LYS A 151 13.03 8.38 12.86
C LYS A 151 13.52 7.27 11.92
N ARG A 152 14.68 7.44 11.29
CA ARG A 152 15.32 6.47 10.39
C ARG A 152 16.77 6.24 10.81
N SER A 153 17.02 6.04 12.10
CA SER A 153 18.36 5.82 12.63
C SER A 153 19.05 4.56 12.06
N LEU A 154 18.29 3.62 11.50
CA LEU A 154 18.82 2.44 10.79
C LEU A 154 19.22 2.71 9.32
N ALA A 155 18.90 3.88 8.75
CA ALA A 155 19.19 4.18 7.34
C ALA A 155 20.68 4.08 6.94
N PRO A 156 21.66 4.52 7.78
CA PRO A 156 23.07 4.30 7.47
C PRO A 156 23.45 2.82 7.40
N PHE A 157 22.88 2.00 8.29
CA PHE A 157 23.10 0.55 8.29
C PHE A 157 22.55 -0.11 7.02
N SER A 158 21.30 0.18 6.65
CA SER A 158 20.68 -0.42 5.45
C SER A 158 21.35 0.02 4.15
N ALA A 159 21.76 1.28 4.04
CA ALA A 159 22.52 1.78 2.90
C ALA A 159 23.89 1.09 2.78
N ALA A 160 24.58 0.90 3.90
CA ALA A 160 25.89 0.25 3.92
C ALA A 160 25.80 -1.24 3.61
N PHE A 161 24.78 -1.92 4.12
CA PHE A 161 24.47 -3.31 3.77
C PHE A 161 24.27 -3.46 2.26
N THR A 162 23.42 -2.60 1.68
CA THR A 162 23.11 -2.63 0.24
C THR A 162 24.35 -2.37 -0.62
N ARG A 163 25.23 -1.47 -0.19
CA ARG A 163 26.46 -1.16 -0.93
C ARG A 163 27.55 -2.24 -0.80
N ALA A 164 27.48 -3.10 0.22
CA ALA A 164 28.58 -4.00 0.57
C ALA A 164 28.80 -5.13 -0.44
N ILE A 165 27.72 -5.66 -1.04
CA ILE A 165 27.76 -6.79 -1.97
C ILE A 165 26.76 -6.51 -3.10
N GLY A 166 27.16 -6.72 -4.35
CA GLY A 166 26.42 -6.21 -5.52
C GLY A 166 25.01 -6.77 -5.76
N LEU A 167 24.65 -7.90 -5.17
CA LEU A 167 23.32 -8.53 -5.30
C LEU A 167 22.54 -8.55 -3.97
N PHE A 168 22.95 -7.71 -3.02
CA PHE A 168 22.36 -7.63 -1.69
C PHE A 168 21.64 -6.29 -1.57
N ASP A 169 20.34 -6.35 -1.28
CA ASP A 169 19.51 -5.17 -1.17
C ASP A 169 18.80 -5.14 0.19
N TYR A 170 18.91 -4.01 0.89
CA TYR A 170 18.10 -3.69 2.06
C TYR A 170 17.15 -2.54 1.72
N ILE A 171 15.85 -2.86 1.61
CA ILE A 171 14.86 -2.00 0.97
C ILE A 171 13.85 -1.49 2.01
N ASP A 172 13.72 -0.16 2.11
CA ASP A 172 12.68 0.51 2.90
C ASP A 172 11.33 0.40 2.18
N ALA A 173 10.43 -0.43 2.70
CA ALA A 173 9.09 -0.61 2.19
C ALA A 173 8.08 0.40 2.77
N LEU A 174 8.53 1.32 3.63
CA LEU A 174 7.77 2.41 4.28
C LEU A 174 6.76 1.99 5.34
N ASP A 175 6.09 0.84 5.16
CA ASP A 175 5.11 0.29 6.09
C ASP A 175 5.17 -1.25 6.14
N GLU A 176 4.47 -1.80 7.13
CA GLU A 176 4.44 -3.23 7.40
C GLU A 176 3.69 -3.98 6.28
N GLU A 177 2.54 -3.47 5.83
CA GLU A 177 1.77 -4.08 4.73
C GLU A 177 2.55 -4.10 3.41
N GLY A 178 3.29 -3.03 3.10
CA GLY A 178 4.15 -2.93 1.93
C GLY A 178 5.33 -3.89 2.01
N THR A 179 5.87 -4.13 3.21
CA THR A 179 6.89 -5.15 3.45
C THR A 179 6.34 -6.53 3.10
N LYS A 180 5.18 -6.90 3.66
CA LYS A 180 4.52 -8.18 3.41
C LYS A 180 4.17 -8.38 1.94
N PHE A 181 3.64 -7.35 1.29
CA PHE A 181 3.35 -7.38 -0.14
C PHE A 181 4.61 -7.65 -0.97
N LYS A 182 5.73 -6.97 -0.68
CA LYS A 182 6.99 -7.17 -1.39
C LYS A 182 7.55 -8.57 -1.18
N VAL A 183 7.58 -9.07 0.06
CA VAL A 183 8.03 -10.44 0.36
C VAL A 183 7.18 -11.45 -0.41
N ARG A 184 5.85 -11.33 -0.34
CA ARG A 184 4.94 -12.25 -1.04
C ARG A 184 5.16 -12.26 -2.55
N GLU A 185 5.15 -11.11 -3.21
CA GLU A 185 5.31 -11.06 -4.66
C GLU A 185 6.70 -11.56 -5.11
N GLN A 186 7.74 -11.26 -4.33
CA GLN A 186 9.10 -11.72 -4.66
C GLN A 186 9.28 -13.21 -4.48
N PHE A 187 8.67 -13.80 -3.45
CA PHE A 187 8.63 -15.24 -3.28
C PHE A 187 7.91 -15.89 -4.46
N LYS A 188 6.72 -15.39 -4.81
CA LYS A 188 5.92 -15.94 -5.91
C LYS A 188 6.71 -15.93 -7.22
N TYR A 189 7.26 -14.77 -7.58
CA TYR A 189 8.09 -14.63 -8.78
C TYR A 189 9.25 -15.63 -8.79
N ALA A 190 10.02 -15.73 -7.70
CA ALA A 190 11.16 -16.62 -7.63
C ALA A 190 10.78 -18.10 -7.63
N SER A 191 9.61 -18.44 -7.07
CA SER A 191 9.11 -19.81 -7.04
C SER A 191 8.71 -20.33 -8.42
N GLU A 192 8.25 -19.42 -9.29
CA GLU A 192 7.85 -19.68 -10.68
C GLU A 192 9.01 -19.52 -11.68
N ASP A 193 10.15 -18.93 -11.27
CA ASP A 193 11.33 -18.72 -12.14
C ASP A 193 12.20 -19.99 -12.21
N ASP A 194 12.37 -20.51 -13.42
CA ASP A 194 13.23 -21.67 -13.70
C ASP A 194 14.71 -21.40 -13.40
N ALA A 195 15.15 -20.14 -13.46
CA ALA A 195 16.53 -19.77 -13.10
C ALA A 195 16.76 -19.73 -11.59
N CYS A 196 15.70 -19.64 -10.78
CA CYS A 196 15.81 -19.67 -9.33
C CYS A 196 16.00 -21.10 -8.85
N SER A 197 17.23 -21.50 -8.60
CA SER A 197 17.55 -22.87 -8.17
C SER A 197 17.06 -23.19 -6.74
N HIS A 198 17.08 -22.22 -5.83
CA HIS A 198 16.68 -22.42 -4.42
C HIS A 198 16.25 -21.10 -3.76
N ILE A 199 15.35 -21.19 -2.77
CA ILE A 199 14.85 -20.05 -1.99
C ILE A 199 15.11 -20.31 -0.50
N ILE A 200 15.86 -19.42 0.14
CA ILE A 200 16.02 -19.35 1.58
C ILE A 200 15.05 -18.28 2.10
N PHE A 201 14.02 -18.70 2.82
CA PHE A 201 12.90 -17.87 3.22
C PHE A 201 12.94 -17.57 4.72
N ALA A 202 13.18 -16.30 5.07
CA ALA A 202 13.25 -15.78 6.43
C ALA A 202 12.08 -14.82 6.67
N ALA A 203 10.88 -15.37 6.79
CA ALA A 203 9.66 -14.62 7.14
C ALA A 203 8.71 -15.47 7.99
N CYS A 204 9.25 -16.40 8.80
CA CYS A 204 8.48 -17.45 9.47
C CYS A 204 7.93 -17.05 10.85
N HIS A 205 7.65 -15.76 11.05
CA HIS A 205 7.02 -15.22 12.26
C HIS A 205 5.54 -14.91 12.00
N ASP A 206 5.23 -14.23 10.89
CA ASP A 206 3.86 -13.86 10.54
C ASP A 206 3.09 -15.00 9.85
N PRO A 207 1.94 -15.45 10.39
CA PRO A 207 1.09 -16.46 9.75
C PRO A 207 0.54 -16.04 8.37
N ALA A 208 0.56 -14.74 8.03
CA ALA A 208 0.14 -14.25 6.72
C ALA A 208 0.92 -14.90 5.55
N TYR A 209 2.14 -15.38 5.80
CA TYR A 209 2.97 -16.06 4.79
C TYR A 209 2.63 -17.54 4.60
N LEU A 210 1.88 -18.18 5.52
CA LEU A 210 1.57 -19.61 5.47
C LEU A 210 0.85 -20.01 4.18
N SER A 211 -0.14 -19.22 3.77
CA SER A 211 -0.95 -19.47 2.57
C SER A 211 -0.11 -19.62 1.30
N GLN A 212 1.03 -18.93 1.24
CA GLN A 212 1.93 -18.96 0.09
C GLN A 212 2.82 -20.21 0.07
N LEU A 213 3.08 -20.84 1.22
CA LEU A 213 3.90 -22.04 1.33
C LEU A 213 3.11 -23.33 1.10
N VAL A 214 1.78 -23.28 1.14
CA VAL A 214 0.90 -24.45 0.93
C VAL A 214 1.26 -25.27 -0.34
N PRO A 215 1.46 -24.66 -1.53
CA PRO A 215 1.81 -25.40 -2.74
C PRO A 215 3.20 -26.03 -2.69
N PHE A 216 4.05 -25.61 -1.75
CA PHE A 216 5.45 -25.99 -1.65
C PHE A 216 5.74 -27.00 -0.53
N SER A 217 4.70 -27.52 0.13
CA SER A 217 4.84 -28.54 1.16
C SER A 217 5.65 -29.74 0.67
N GLY A 218 6.70 -30.11 1.41
CA GLY A 218 7.61 -31.21 1.09
C GLY A 218 8.70 -30.89 0.06
N MET A 219 8.73 -29.71 -0.56
CA MET A 219 9.73 -29.33 -1.57
C MET A 219 11.07 -28.84 -0.97
N ARG A 220 11.72 -29.72 -0.21
CA ARG A 220 12.98 -29.46 0.52
C ARG A 220 14.16 -29.08 -0.37
N GLU A 221 14.15 -29.48 -1.63
CA GLU A 221 15.21 -29.15 -2.60
C GLU A 221 15.08 -27.73 -3.17
N LYS A 222 13.88 -27.14 -3.10
CA LYS A 222 13.59 -25.81 -3.65
C LYS A 222 13.53 -24.74 -2.56
N ILE A 223 13.04 -25.07 -1.37
CA ILE A 223 12.78 -24.09 -0.31
C ILE A 223 13.36 -24.54 1.03
N THR A 224 14.04 -23.61 1.68
CA THR A 224 14.51 -23.72 3.06
C THR A 224 13.98 -22.56 3.89
N LEU A 225 13.41 -22.85 5.05
CA LEU A 225 12.94 -21.87 6.01
C LEU A 225 14.05 -21.47 6.98
N VAL A 226 14.07 -20.21 7.39
CA VAL A 226 15.02 -19.71 8.40
C VAL A 226 14.30 -19.54 9.73
N GLN A 227 14.79 -20.19 10.77
CA GLN A 227 14.27 -20.03 12.12
C GLN A 227 14.95 -18.86 12.84
N GLY A 228 14.13 -17.97 13.40
CA GLY A 228 14.54 -16.79 14.16
C GLY A 228 13.86 -16.71 15.53
N ALA A 229 14.02 -15.58 16.22
CA ALA A 229 13.52 -15.38 17.59
C ALA A 229 11.99 -15.55 17.73
N GLY A 230 11.22 -15.16 16.72
CA GLY A 230 9.77 -15.30 16.67
C GLY A 230 9.33 -16.48 15.79
N TRP A 231 9.84 -17.69 15.99
CA TRP A 231 9.42 -18.83 15.17
C TRP A 231 7.96 -19.20 15.43
N ASN A 232 7.14 -19.22 14.37
CA ASN A 232 5.80 -19.77 14.42
C ASN A 232 5.82 -21.28 14.07
N GLN A 233 5.36 -22.13 14.99
CA GLN A 233 5.33 -23.58 14.83
C GLN A 233 4.41 -24.06 13.69
N GLU A 234 3.46 -23.25 13.23
CA GLU A 234 2.61 -23.60 12.09
C GLU A 234 3.41 -23.79 10.79
N PHE A 235 4.61 -23.24 10.69
CA PHE A 235 5.50 -23.47 9.55
C PHE A 235 6.08 -24.90 9.50
N ASP A 236 6.08 -25.63 10.61
CA ASP A 236 6.55 -27.02 10.66
C ASP A 236 5.63 -27.95 9.84
N GLN A 237 4.37 -27.57 9.62
CA GLN A 237 3.39 -28.36 8.86
C GLN A 237 3.78 -28.59 7.39
N PHE A 238 4.67 -27.75 6.83
CA PHE A 238 5.09 -27.85 5.43
C PHE A 238 6.23 -28.83 5.19
N ASN A 239 6.80 -29.41 6.26
CA ASN A 239 7.86 -30.43 6.17
C ASN A 239 9.08 -29.98 5.31
N LEU A 240 9.39 -28.69 5.34
CA LEU A 240 10.51 -28.07 4.64
C LEU A 240 11.80 -28.14 5.47
N ASN A 241 12.95 -27.90 4.83
CA ASN A 241 14.20 -27.78 5.56
C ASN A 241 14.18 -26.51 6.41
N VAL A 242 14.69 -26.58 7.64
CA VAL A 242 14.82 -25.44 8.54
C VAL A 242 16.30 -25.21 8.84
N THR A 243 16.74 -23.96 8.72
CA THR A 243 18.11 -23.52 9.03
C THR A 243 18.10 -22.30 9.93
N GLN A 244 19.26 -21.93 10.47
CA GLN A 244 19.42 -20.80 11.38
C GLN A 244 20.70 -20.02 11.04
N PHE A 245 20.66 -18.71 11.21
CA PHE A 245 21.82 -17.82 11.02
C PHE A 245 22.08 -16.95 12.26
N PRO A 246 22.47 -17.55 13.40
CA PRO A 246 22.62 -16.84 14.68
C PRO A 246 23.74 -15.80 14.68
N THR A 247 24.71 -15.91 13.77
CA THR A 247 25.79 -14.93 13.61
C THR A 247 25.31 -13.63 12.96
N ALA A 248 24.23 -13.68 12.18
CA ALA A 248 23.66 -12.52 11.49
C ALA A 248 22.44 -11.96 12.23
N PHE A 249 21.46 -12.81 12.55
CA PHE A 249 20.19 -12.42 13.14
C PHE A 249 20.15 -12.67 14.64
N ARG A 250 19.35 -11.86 15.34
CA ARG A 250 19.08 -12.04 16.77
C ARG A 250 18.35 -13.35 17.02
N TRP A 251 18.71 -13.96 18.13
CA TRP A 251 18.03 -15.15 18.66
C TRP A 251 16.96 -14.80 19.72
N SER A 252 17.00 -13.59 20.28
CA SER A 252 16.03 -13.10 21.26
C SER A 252 15.17 -11.97 20.70
N GLU A 253 13.88 -12.00 21.03
CA GLU A 253 12.96 -10.91 20.69
C GLU A 253 13.43 -9.59 21.31
N VAL A 254 13.12 -8.48 20.63
CA VAL A 254 13.41 -7.15 21.17
C VAL A 254 12.45 -6.88 22.33
N PRO A 255 12.93 -6.55 23.55
CA PRO A 255 12.05 -6.30 24.68
C PRO A 255 11.07 -5.17 24.38
N THR A 256 9.80 -5.51 24.16
CA THR A 256 8.73 -4.54 23.99
C THR A 256 8.08 -4.33 25.35
N ILE A 257 8.28 -3.16 25.96
CA ILE A 257 7.52 -2.78 27.16
C ILE A 257 6.05 -2.63 26.73
N ALA A 258 5.23 -3.61 27.07
CA ALA A 258 3.79 -3.57 26.82
C ALA A 258 3.14 -2.36 27.54
N PRO A 259 2.13 -1.70 26.95
CA PRO A 259 1.32 -0.75 27.68
C PRO A 259 0.59 -1.50 28.80
N ILE A 260 0.83 -1.09 30.05
CA ILE A 260 0.14 -1.65 31.21
C ILE A 260 -1.35 -1.32 31.08
N ASN A 261 -2.14 -2.31 30.64
CA ASN A 261 -3.57 -2.34 30.90
C ASN A 261 -3.73 -2.43 32.43
N ARG A 262 -4.16 -1.33 33.05
CA ARG A 262 -4.57 -1.33 34.46
C ARG A 262 -5.81 -2.22 34.60
N ALA A 263 -5.58 -3.48 34.95
CA ALA A 263 -6.60 -4.32 35.55
C ALA A 263 -7.01 -3.73 36.89
N VAL A 264 -8.33 -3.60 37.07
CA VAL A 264 -8.99 -3.23 38.31
C VAL A 264 -8.87 -4.41 39.28
N SER A 265 -8.36 -4.16 40.48
CA SER A 265 -8.58 -5.02 41.65
C SER A 265 -8.65 -4.17 42.91
N SER A 266 -9.61 -4.56 43.75
CA SER A 266 -10.18 -3.87 44.88
C SER A 266 -9.50 -4.19 46.22
N SER A 267 -9.81 -3.35 47.23
CA SER A 267 -9.65 -3.50 48.70
C SER A 267 -8.26 -3.13 49.27
N THR A 268 -8.05 -2.39 50.37
CA THR A 268 -8.87 -1.94 51.52
C THR A 268 -8.27 -0.69 52.22
N VAL A 269 -9.17 0.18 52.69
CA VAL A 269 -9.20 1.16 53.82
C VAL A 269 -7.92 1.44 54.66
N ALA A 270 -7.54 2.72 54.74
CA ALA A 270 -7.19 3.45 55.99
C ALA A 270 -7.29 4.97 55.77
N ASP A 271 -7.84 5.67 56.77
CA ASP A 271 -8.41 7.03 56.75
C ASP A 271 -7.48 8.04 57.51
N PRO A 272 -7.85 9.30 57.82
CA PRO A 272 -7.66 10.52 57.01
C PRO A 272 -6.75 11.59 57.66
N THR A 273 -6.44 12.69 56.97
CA THR A 273 -6.32 14.07 57.52
C THR A 273 -6.03 15.13 56.43
N PRO A 274 -6.31 16.43 56.68
CA PRO A 274 -6.97 17.32 55.71
C PRO A 274 -6.09 18.45 55.17
N TYR A 275 -6.39 18.98 53.97
CA TYR A 275 -6.45 20.45 53.75
C TYR A 275 -7.00 20.90 52.38
N LYS A 276 -8.04 21.74 52.49
CA LYS A 276 -8.45 22.91 51.69
C LYS A 276 -8.74 22.83 50.18
N SER A 277 -10.02 23.08 49.93
CA SER A 277 -10.66 23.59 48.72
C SER A 277 -10.33 25.05 48.40
N ILE A 278 -10.28 25.38 47.11
CA ILE A 278 -10.59 26.72 46.59
C ILE A 278 -11.65 26.56 45.51
N VAL A 279 -12.75 27.29 45.68
CA VAL A 279 -13.87 27.44 44.76
C VAL A 279 -13.67 28.75 44.00
N VAL A 280 -13.82 28.76 42.67
CA VAL A 280 -14.44 29.89 41.95
C VAL A 280 -15.25 29.36 40.78
N SER A 281 -16.54 29.67 40.78
CA SER A 281 -17.50 29.51 39.70
C SER A 281 -17.64 30.83 38.95
N THR A 282 -17.77 30.80 37.61
CA THR A 282 -18.89 31.38 36.82
C THR A 282 -18.56 31.54 35.32
N ARG A 283 -19.52 31.11 34.49
CA ARG A 283 -19.73 31.38 33.04
C ARG A 283 -20.42 32.76 32.84
N PRO A 284 -20.69 33.32 31.63
CA PRO A 284 -20.78 32.69 30.30
C PRO A 284 -20.16 33.44 29.09
N THR A 285 -20.21 32.72 27.98
CA THR A 285 -19.76 32.95 26.61
C THR A 285 -20.59 33.93 25.79
N LEU A 286 -19.97 34.67 24.86
CA LEU A 286 -20.48 34.99 23.51
C LEU A 286 -19.32 35.34 22.56
N ARG A 287 -19.10 34.54 21.50
CA ARG A 287 -18.81 34.93 20.09
C ARG A 287 -18.09 33.85 19.26
N THR A 288 -18.89 33.22 18.38
CA THR A 288 -18.69 33.01 16.92
C THR A 288 -17.33 32.59 16.32
N ASN A 289 -17.36 31.40 15.70
CA ASN A 289 -16.75 30.93 14.44
C ASN A 289 -15.24 31.10 14.16
N SER A 290 -14.50 29.98 14.08
CA SER A 290 -13.91 29.46 12.83
C SER A 290 -12.96 28.25 13.10
N TRP A 291 -13.31 27.07 12.59
CA TRP A 291 -12.42 25.90 12.62
C TRP A 291 -12.40 25.20 11.26
N ARG A 292 -11.44 25.59 10.41
CA ARG A 292 -11.00 24.84 9.22
C ARG A 292 -9.49 25.06 9.04
N ARG A 293 -8.67 24.19 9.62
CA ARG A 293 -7.37 23.77 9.05
C ARG A 293 -6.79 22.65 9.90
N ASP A 294 -6.81 21.44 9.36
CA ASP A 294 -5.65 20.55 9.30
C ASP A 294 -6.00 19.37 8.37
N GLY A 295 -5.36 19.39 7.20
CA GLY A 295 -5.36 18.29 6.23
C GLY A 295 -3.89 17.86 6.00
N PRO A 296 -3.61 16.57 5.87
CA PRO A 296 -2.25 16.04 5.87
C PRO A 296 -1.64 16.14 4.48
N VAL A 297 -0.34 16.43 4.40
CA VAL A 297 0.42 16.31 3.14
C VAL A 297 1.59 15.36 3.32
N ASN A 298 1.51 14.31 2.50
CA ASN A 298 2.50 13.31 2.17
C ASN A 298 3.56 13.89 1.19
N GLY A 299 4.76 13.31 1.14
CA GLY A 299 5.77 13.70 0.14
C GLY A 299 7.04 12.82 0.11
N ASN A 300 7.15 12.00 -0.93
CA ASN A 300 8.39 11.59 -1.62
C ASN A 300 8.64 12.60 -2.78
N ARG A 301 9.80 12.82 -3.42
CA ARG A 301 11.24 12.51 -3.28
C ARG A 301 12.01 13.37 -4.33
N SER A 302 13.28 13.68 -4.00
CA SER A 302 14.54 13.79 -4.82
C SER A 302 14.67 14.57 -6.15
N ALA A 303 15.74 15.39 -6.23
CA ALA A 303 16.89 15.33 -7.20
C ALA A 303 17.83 16.54 -6.93
N LEU A 304 19.04 16.34 -6.38
CA LEU A 304 20.38 16.22 -7.01
C LEU A 304 21.00 17.51 -7.58
N SER A 305 22.12 17.96 -6.98
CA SER A 305 23.38 18.41 -7.63
C SER A 305 24.39 18.88 -6.57
N SER A 306 25.60 18.31 -6.59
CA SER A 306 26.85 18.67 -5.86
C SER A 306 27.40 20.06 -6.31
N PRO A 307 28.57 20.63 -5.89
CA PRO A 307 29.87 20.03 -5.46
C PRO A 307 30.55 20.75 -4.23
N GLU A 308 31.40 20.10 -3.41
CA GLU A 308 32.90 20.00 -3.47
C GLU A 308 33.65 20.95 -2.50
N LEU A 309 34.91 20.59 -2.26
CA LEU A 309 35.71 20.66 -1.03
C LEU A 309 36.61 21.91 -0.88
N ALA A 310 37.15 22.01 0.35
CA ALA A 310 38.46 22.53 0.77
C ALA A 310 38.53 23.98 1.35
N PRO A 311 39.59 24.33 2.11
CA PRO A 311 40.17 23.59 3.24
C PRO A 311 40.45 24.46 4.49
N VAL A 312 40.84 23.78 5.56
CA VAL A 312 41.33 24.25 6.87
C VAL A 312 42.66 25.02 6.77
N ARG A 313 42.87 26.04 7.63
CA ARG A 313 44.05 26.23 8.53
C ARG A 313 43.92 27.50 9.41
N PRO A 314 44.70 27.59 10.52
CA PRO A 314 44.27 28.18 11.79
C PRO A 314 45.01 29.49 12.14
N ASP A 315 44.62 30.15 13.23
CA ASP A 315 45.40 30.29 14.48
C ASP A 315 45.10 31.58 15.28
N SER A 316 45.05 31.39 16.60
CA SER A 316 45.52 32.27 17.69
C SER A 316 44.92 33.66 18.01
N SER A 317 44.30 33.68 19.20
CA SER A 317 44.75 34.43 20.40
C SER A 317 44.48 35.94 20.57
N ASN A 318 43.49 36.21 21.43
CA ASN A 318 43.56 36.94 22.72
C ASN A 318 43.56 38.48 22.84
N ASN A 319 42.84 38.91 23.91
CA ASN A 319 42.71 40.23 24.56
C ASN A 319 41.95 41.33 23.78
N GLY A 320 40.96 42.05 24.31
CA GLY A 320 40.50 42.26 25.68
C GLY A 320 40.68 43.72 26.11
N VAL A 321 39.77 44.63 25.74
CA VAL A 321 39.54 45.92 26.44
C VAL A 321 38.08 46.37 26.22
N SER A 322 37.43 46.75 27.32
CA SER A 322 36.09 47.34 27.40
C SER A 322 36.17 48.87 27.31
N LEU A 323 35.19 49.55 26.68
CA LEU A 323 34.49 50.74 27.19
C LEU A 323 33.56 51.40 26.12
N LYS A 324 32.29 51.57 26.53
CA LYS A 324 31.29 52.62 26.22
C LYS A 324 30.49 52.62 24.89
N LYS A 325 29.18 52.37 25.06
CA LYS A 325 27.98 52.86 24.31
C LYS A 325 28.07 54.38 24.00
N GLU A 326 27.56 54.98 22.91
CA GLU A 326 26.51 54.76 21.89
C GLU A 326 26.92 55.48 20.57
N PRO A 327 26.13 55.55 19.47
CA PRO A 327 25.18 54.61 18.86
C PRO A 327 25.70 54.11 17.47
N PRO A 328 25.37 52.90 16.98
CA PRO A 328 25.78 52.53 15.62
C PRO A 328 24.75 53.03 14.60
N THR A 329 25.17 54.06 13.87
CA THR A 329 25.20 54.10 12.41
C THR A 329 24.51 52.96 11.65
N THR A 330 23.63 53.39 10.74
CA THR A 330 23.10 52.74 9.54
C THR A 330 23.92 51.52 9.09
N GLN A 331 23.45 50.31 9.45
CA GLN A 331 24.03 49.07 8.93
C GLN A 331 23.65 48.91 7.46
N GLU A 332 24.67 48.80 6.60
CA GLU A 332 24.51 48.54 5.17
C GLU A 332 23.74 47.23 4.94
N LYS A 333 22.56 47.34 4.33
CA LYS A 333 21.72 46.20 3.97
C LYS A 333 22.46 45.35 2.92
N THR A 334 22.54 44.04 3.15
CA THR A 334 23.06 43.10 2.15
C THR A 334 22.23 43.18 0.86
N LYS A 335 22.86 43.11 -0.33
CA LYS A 335 22.18 43.15 -1.66
C LYS A 335 21.23 41.97 -1.91
N VAL A 336 21.11 41.04 -0.97
CA VAL A 336 20.30 39.82 -1.09
C VAL A 336 18.87 40.10 -0.58
N PRO A 337 17.81 39.88 -1.41
CA PRO A 337 16.43 40.13 -1.01
C PRO A 337 15.94 39.23 0.11
N CYS A 338 15.19 39.80 1.07
CA CYS A 338 14.58 39.07 2.16
C CYS A 338 13.43 38.18 1.69
N LYS A 339 13.63 36.86 1.70
CA LYS A 339 12.62 35.86 1.31
C LYS A 339 11.34 35.90 2.15
N HIS A 340 11.43 36.32 3.41
CA HIS A 340 10.27 36.45 4.29
C HIS A 340 9.47 37.73 4.01
N PHE A 341 10.15 38.80 3.59
CA PHE A 341 9.50 40.05 3.17
C PHE A 341 8.80 39.87 1.83
N GLN A 342 9.40 39.15 0.88
CA GLN A 342 8.76 38.76 -0.38
C GLN A 342 7.48 37.95 -0.20
N LYS A 343 7.31 37.28 0.95
CA LYS A 343 6.13 36.51 1.33
C LYS A 343 5.20 37.26 2.29
N GLY A 344 5.46 38.53 2.59
CA GLY A 344 4.65 39.36 3.49
C GLY A 344 4.68 38.96 4.97
N THR A 345 5.66 38.16 5.40
CA THR A 345 5.70 37.54 6.74
C THR A 345 6.98 37.86 7.52
N CYS A 346 7.80 38.81 7.06
CA CYS A 346 9.03 39.20 7.77
C CYS A 346 8.70 39.87 9.10
N ARG A 347 9.10 39.22 10.21
CA ARG A 347 8.88 39.72 11.57
C ARG A 347 9.89 40.77 12.03
N PHE A 348 10.96 40.98 11.26
CA PHE A 348 12.07 41.87 11.63
C PHE A 348 11.92 43.30 11.07
N GLY A 349 10.89 43.56 10.26
CA GLY A 349 10.59 44.91 9.75
C GLY A 349 11.82 45.59 9.12
N ASP A 350 11.98 46.89 9.35
CA ASP A 350 13.11 47.67 8.82
C ASP A 350 14.47 47.34 9.43
N LYS A 351 14.48 46.54 10.51
CA LYS A 351 15.69 46.03 11.17
C LYS A 351 16.20 44.72 10.55
N CYS A 352 15.56 44.23 9.49
CA CYS A 352 16.02 43.04 8.78
C CYS A 352 17.36 43.32 8.08
N THR A 353 18.32 42.40 8.26
CA THR A 353 19.66 42.45 7.64
C THR A 353 19.64 42.17 6.13
N PHE A 354 18.52 41.67 5.62
CA PHE A 354 18.27 41.36 4.21
C PHE A 354 17.43 42.44 3.53
N ALA A 355 17.65 42.69 2.23
CA ALA A 355 17.00 43.79 1.53
C ALA A 355 15.48 43.60 1.38
N HIS A 356 14.71 44.56 1.90
CA HIS A 356 13.26 44.66 1.71
C HIS A 356 12.95 45.48 0.46
N VAL A 357 13.19 44.92 -0.72
CA VAL A 357 12.92 45.57 -2.02
C VAL A 357 11.56 45.14 -2.60
N PRO A 358 10.65 46.07 -2.93
CA PRO A 358 9.44 45.77 -3.67
C PRO A 358 9.78 45.27 -5.09
N LEU A 359 9.20 44.14 -5.52
CA LEU A 359 9.44 43.59 -6.85
C LEU A 359 8.91 44.54 -7.94
N ARG A 360 9.78 45.33 -8.55
CA ARG A 360 9.55 45.84 -9.92
C ARG A 360 9.81 44.68 -10.88
N LYS A 361 8.78 44.27 -11.62
CA LYS A 361 8.84 43.22 -12.63
C LYS A 361 9.81 43.64 -13.75
N PRO A 362 10.84 42.84 -14.09
CA PRO A 362 11.48 42.96 -15.40
C PRO A 362 10.54 42.35 -16.43
N SER A 363 10.17 43.17 -17.40
CA SER A 363 9.47 42.80 -18.62
C SER A 363 10.42 42.05 -19.56
N SER A 364 10.19 40.76 -19.75
CA SER A 364 10.63 40.05 -20.95
C SER A 364 9.72 38.84 -21.16
N GLN A 365 9.07 38.86 -22.31
CA GLN A 365 7.96 38.03 -22.75
C GLN A 365 8.47 36.67 -23.19
N ILE A 366 7.92 35.60 -22.61
CA ILE A 366 7.47 34.42 -23.36
C ILE A 366 6.15 34.02 -22.70
N ALA A 367 5.04 34.37 -23.35
CA ALA A 367 3.69 34.11 -22.85
C ALA A 367 3.38 32.60 -22.94
N ALA A 368 3.35 31.93 -21.79
CA ALA A 368 2.53 30.73 -21.63
C ALA A 368 1.06 31.19 -21.54
N PRO A 369 0.10 30.51 -22.18
CA PRO A 369 -1.29 30.94 -22.16
C PRO A 369 -1.79 30.86 -20.71
N SER A 370 -2.07 32.01 -20.09
CA SER A 370 -2.87 32.08 -18.89
C SER A 370 -4.29 31.66 -19.29
N SER A 371 -4.60 30.37 -19.13
CA SER A 371 -5.97 29.90 -19.25
C SER A 371 -6.78 30.61 -18.17
N ASP A 372 -7.64 31.51 -18.61
CA ASP A 372 -8.58 32.19 -17.73
C ASP A 372 -9.46 31.13 -17.05
N ARG A 373 -9.23 30.92 -15.75
CA ARG A 373 -9.90 29.87 -14.95
C ARG A 373 -11.20 30.36 -14.32
N THR A 374 -11.73 31.47 -14.80
CA THR A 374 -13.10 31.89 -14.49
C THR A 374 -14.07 30.99 -15.25
N ASN A 375 -15.11 30.48 -14.58
CA ASN A 375 -16.15 29.63 -15.17
C ASN A 375 -15.67 28.26 -15.72
N ILE A 376 -14.86 27.51 -14.95
CA ILE A 376 -14.44 26.15 -15.34
C ILE A 376 -15.65 25.22 -15.60
N ALA A 377 -16.74 25.40 -14.85
CA ALA A 377 -17.97 24.64 -15.00
C ALA A 377 -18.63 24.75 -16.39
N THR A 378 -18.35 25.82 -17.16
CA THR A 378 -18.89 26.00 -18.52
C THR A 378 -17.99 25.40 -19.59
N HIS A 379 -16.70 25.25 -19.33
CA HIS A 379 -15.72 24.75 -20.31
C HIS A 379 -15.55 23.23 -20.27
N LEU A 380 -15.77 22.61 -19.11
CA LEU A 380 -15.68 21.16 -18.97
C LEU A 380 -16.99 20.45 -19.35
N PRO A 381 -16.90 19.24 -19.93
CA PRO A 381 -18.08 18.44 -20.27
C PRO A 381 -18.84 18.04 -18.99
N LYS A 382 -20.18 18.04 -19.02
CA LYS A 382 -21.00 17.60 -17.87
C LYS A 382 -21.18 16.09 -17.79
N LYS A 383 -21.05 15.40 -18.93
CA LYS A 383 -21.17 13.95 -19.07
C LYS A 383 -20.09 13.45 -20.02
N LEU A 384 -19.56 12.25 -19.76
CA LEU A 384 -18.63 11.56 -20.66
C LEU A 384 -19.41 10.60 -21.54
N THR A 385 -19.01 10.49 -22.81
CA THR A 385 -19.54 9.48 -23.73
C THR A 385 -18.84 8.14 -23.44
N PRO A 386 -19.57 7.05 -23.18
CA PRO A 386 -18.97 5.73 -22.97
C PRO A 386 -18.03 5.34 -24.12
N GLY A 387 -16.88 4.75 -23.79
CA GLY A 387 -15.85 4.36 -24.77
C GLY A 387 -15.02 5.50 -25.36
N PHE A 388 -15.28 6.77 -25.02
CA PHE A 388 -14.53 7.92 -25.54
C PHE A 388 -14.08 8.87 -24.41
N ILE A 389 -12.91 9.47 -24.60
CA ILE A 389 -12.27 10.39 -23.65
C ILE A 389 -12.12 11.76 -24.30
N PRO A 390 -12.67 12.84 -23.71
CA PRO A 390 -12.47 14.18 -24.21
C PRO A 390 -11.02 14.62 -24.01
N ILE A 391 -10.45 15.26 -25.02
CA ILE A 391 -9.10 15.80 -25.01
C ILE A 391 -9.11 17.28 -25.37
N ASN A 392 -8.14 18.03 -24.85
CA ASN A 392 -7.88 19.40 -25.30
C ASN A 392 -6.97 19.41 -26.55
N ALA A 393 -6.67 20.62 -27.05
CA ALA A 393 -5.84 20.80 -28.25
C ALA A 393 -4.41 20.23 -28.10
N SER A 394 -3.92 20.11 -26.87
CA SER A 394 -2.63 19.50 -26.53
C SER A 394 -2.72 17.98 -26.33
N ASN A 395 -3.82 17.34 -26.74
CA ASN A 395 -4.09 15.91 -26.55
C ASN A 395 -4.10 15.47 -25.07
N GLN A 396 -4.42 16.36 -24.13
CA GLN A 396 -4.52 16.01 -22.71
C GLN A 396 -5.97 15.67 -22.37
N ARG A 397 -6.18 14.59 -21.60
CA ARG A 397 -7.49 14.16 -21.09
C ARG A 397 -8.14 15.24 -20.25
N LEU A 398 -9.42 15.47 -20.52
CA LEU A 398 -10.31 16.28 -19.71
C LEU A 398 -11.24 15.39 -18.88
N ASP A 399 -11.58 15.88 -17.70
CA ASP A 399 -12.57 15.25 -16.83
C ASP A 399 -13.95 15.87 -17.06
N ALA A 400 -14.99 15.12 -16.74
CA ALA A 400 -16.30 15.72 -16.57
C ALA A 400 -16.31 16.63 -15.34
N TYR A 401 -17.05 17.73 -15.43
CA TYR A 401 -17.25 18.64 -14.33
C TYR A 401 -17.93 17.93 -13.14
N ILE A 402 -17.31 18.03 -11.96
CA ILE A 402 -17.88 17.58 -10.70
C ILE A 402 -18.11 18.81 -9.82
N ARG A 403 -19.35 18.98 -9.34
CA ARG A 403 -19.67 20.07 -8.42
C ARG A 403 -18.93 19.88 -7.09
N PRO A 404 -18.51 20.97 -6.42
CA PRO A 404 -18.09 20.90 -5.03
C PRO A 404 -19.22 20.33 -4.16
N PRO A 405 -18.93 19.40 -3.23
CA PRO A 405 -19.92 18.89 -2.29
C PRO A 405 -20.36 19.97 -1.30
N THR A 406 -21.60 19.89 -0.83
CA THR A 406 -22.12 20.80 0.21
C THR A 406 -21.58 20.43 1.59
N ASP A 407 -21.67 21.34 2.56
CA ASP A 407 -21.24 21.07 3.94
C ASP A 407 -22.00 19.90 4.59
N GLN A 408 -23.27 19.70 4.23
CA GLN A 408 -24.07 18.57 4.69
C GLN A 408 -23.55 17.24 4.12
N GLU A 409 -23.22 17.20 2.83
CA GLU A 409 -22.66 16.00 2.20
C GLU A 409 -21.30 15.64 2.79
N PHE A 410 -20.44 16.64 3.03
CA PHE A 410 -19.17 16.43 3.73
C PHE A 410 -19.36 15.91 5.16
N SER A 411 -20.39 16.37 5.86
CA SER A 411 -20.69 15.91 7.22
C SER A 411 -21.12 14.43 7.23
N ILE A 412 -21.97 14.02 6.29
CA ILE A 412 -22.39 12.62 6.11
C ILE A 412 -21.17 11.74 5.78
N TYR A 413 -20.35 12.18 4.82
CA TYR A 413 -19.12 11.46 4.43
C TYR A 413 -18.15 11.31 5.61
N ASN A 414 -17.90 12.37 6.37
CA ASN A 414 -16.97 12.32 7.50
C ASN A 414 -17.49 11.42 8.63
N ALA A 415 -18.80 11.47 8.93
CA ALA A 415 -19.41 10.57 9.92
C ALA A 415 -19.20 9.10 9.54
N ARG A 416 -19.38 8.78 8.25
CA ARG A 416 -19.12 7.43 7.71
C ARG A 416 -17.64 7.06 7.78
N PHE A 417 -16.77 7.96 7.30
CA PHE A 417 -15.31 7.75 7.21
C PHE A 417 -14.66 7.49 8.58
N HIS A 418 -15.17 8.13 9.64
CA HIS A 418 -14.69 7.90 11.01
C HIS A 418 -15.15 6.57 11.63
N GLN A 419 -16.27 6.01 11.16
CA GLN A 419 -16.73 4.69 11.60
C GLN A 419 -16.00 3.58 10.86
N ARG A 420 -16.08 3.58 9.53
CA ARG A 420 -15.40 2.63 8.65
C ARG A 420 -15.06 3.29 7.31
N LYS A 421 -13.83 3.11 6.85
CA LYS A 421 -13.34 3.75 5.62
C LYS A 421 -13.91 3.03 4.39
N PRO A 422 -14.63 3.71 3.48
CA PRO A 422 -15.17 3.08 2.28
C PRO A 422 -14.06 2.65 1.31
N CYS A 423 -14.23 1.50 0.67
CA CYS A 423 -13.31 1.02 -0.36
C CYS A 423 -13.46 1.81 -1.66
N ASN A 424 -12.42 2.55 -2.07
CA ASN A 424 -12.46 3.38 -3.29
C ASN A 424 -12.72 2.55 -4.55
N THR A 425 -12.09 1.38 -4.68
CA THR A 425 -12.20 0.51 -5.87
C THR A 425 -13.59 -0.11 -5.95
N PHE A 426 -14.08 -0.68 -4.85
CA PHE A 426 -15.43 -1.23 -4.79
C PHE A 426 -16.49 -0.17 -5.09
N HIS A 427 -16.42 0.97 -4.39
CA HIS A 427 -17.43 1.99 -4.57
C HIS A 427 -17.30 2.63 -5.95
N LEU A 428 -16.14 3.13 -6.38
CA LEU A 428 -16.08 3.87 -7.65
C LEU A 428 -16.01 3.02 -8.91
N GLN A 429 -15.47 1.79 -8.84
CA GLN A 429 -15.36 0.87 -9.99
C GLN A 429 -16.34 -0.31 -9.93
N GLN A 430 -17.19 -0.38 -8.89
CA GLN A 430 -18.19 -1.44 -8.70
C GLN A 430 -17.60 -2.86 -8.64
N SER A 431 -16.30 -2.97 -8.41
CA SER A 431 -15.58 -4.23 -8.35
C SER A 431 -14.39 -4.09 -7.41
N CYS A 432 -14.24 -5.05 -6.49
CA CYS A 432 -13.06 -5.19 -5.66
C CYS A 432 -12.62 -6.64 -5.73
N THR A 433 -11.41 -6.87 -6.25
CA THR A 433 -10.85 -8.21 -6.42
C THR A 433 -10.15 -8.70 -5.15
N ASN A 434 -10.16 -7.92 -4.08
CA ASN A 434 -9.58 -8.31 -2.80
C ASN A 434 -10.63 -9.06 -1.98
N PHE A 435 -10.39 -10.36 -1.76
CA PHE A 435 -11.32 -11.27 -1.08
C PHE A 435 -11.51 -10.91 0.40
N ASP A 436 -10.47 -10.37 1.04
CA ASP A 436 -10.52 -9.85 2.41
C ASP A 436 -10.16 -8.36 2.42
N CYS A 437 -11.07 -7.53 1.92
CA CYS A 437 -10.85 -6.10 1.85
C CYS A 437 -11.02 -5.46 3.24
N ALA A 438 -9.95 -4.86 3.77
CA ALA A 438 -9.98 -4.09 5.03
C ALA A 438 -10.83 -2.80 4.97
N TYR A 439 -11.38 -2.48 3.80
CA TYR A 439 -12.23 -1.31 3.59
C TYR A 439 -13.70 -1.71 3.44
N ASP A 440 -14.59 -0.80 3.83
CA ASP A 440 -16.01 -1.05 3.86
C ASP A 440 -16.61 -1.21 2.45
N HIS A 441 -17.22 -2.38 2.22
CA HIS A 441 -17.99 -2.74 1.02
C HIS A 441 -19.51 -2.64 1.23
N SER A 442 -19.98 -2.29 2.43
CA SER A 442 -21.42 -2.09 2.65
C SER A 442 -21.93 -0.88 1.86
N ALA A 443 -23.24 -0.84 1.62
CA ALA A 443 -23.88 0.18 0.79
C ALA A 443 -23.49 1.60 1.25
N LEU A 444 -22.99 2.40 0.30
CA LEU A 444 -22.55 3.77 0.53
C LEU A 444 -23.62 4.75 0.06
N GLU A 445 -23.94 5.74 0.90
CA GLU A 445 -24.94 6.75 0.57
C GLU A 445 -24.51 7.55 -0.68
N PRO A 446 -25.45 7.94 -1.57
CA PRO A 446 -25.12 8.69 -2.79
C PRO A 446 -24.32 9.97 -2.53
N GLN A 447 -24.60 10.65 -1.41
CA GLN A 447 -23.90 11.85 -0.95
C GLN A 447 -22.43 11.53 -0.60
N SER A 448 -22.20 10.48 0.18
CA SER A 448 -20.86 9.99 0.53
C SER A 448 -20.06 9.57 -0.70
N ARG A 449 -20.72 8.89 -1.66
CA ARG A 449 -20.12 8.51 -2.94
C ARG A 449 -19.71 9.73 -3.77
N HIS A 450 -20.54 10.77 -3.81
CA HIS A 450 -20.24 12.01 -4.50
C HIS A 450 -19.02 12.72 -3.90
N VAL A 451 -18.98 12.85 -2.56
CA VAL A 451 -17.83 13.44 -1.84
C VAL A 451 -16.56 12.62 -2.10
N LEU A 452 -16.64 11.29 -2.04
CA LEU A 452 -15.51 10.40 -2.32
C LEU A 452 -14.96 10.60 -3.74
N SER A 453 -15.85 10.68 -4.73
CA SER A 453 -15.47 10.96 -6.13
C SER A 453 -14.81 12.34 -6.27
N TYR A 454 -15.36 13.37 -5.60
CA TYR A 454 -14.79 14.72 -5.62
C TYR A 454 -13.39 14.79 -5.02
N VAL A 455 -13.18 14.15 -3.85
CA VAL A 455 -11.88 14.12 -3.16
C VAL A 455 -10.82 13.44 -4.04
N LEU A 456 -11.16 12.33 -4.68
CA LEU A 456 -10.22 11.62 -5.56
C LEU A 456 -9.97 12.37 -6.87
N ARG A 457 -10.96 13.09 -7.41
CA ARG A 457 -10.77 14.02 -8.55
C ARG A 457 -9.93 15.26 -8.21
N CYS A 458 -9.74 15.58 -6.94
CA CYS A 458 -8.77 16.58 -6.51
C CYS A 458 -7.33 16.02 -6.41
N THR A 459 -7.16 14.71 -6.55
CA THR A 459 -5.86 14.02 -6.50
C THR A 459 -5.36 13.77 -7.92
N ALA A 460 -4.13 14.19 -8.21
CA ALA A 460 -3.54 14.05 -9.55
C ALA A 460 -3.43 12.59 -9.98
N CYS A 461 -3.92 12.29 -11.17
CA CYS A 461 -3.69 10.99 -11.80
C CYS A 461 -2.20 10.78 -12.07
N PRO A 462 -1.63 9.60 -11.73
CA PRO A 462 -0.24 9.28 -12.05
C PRO A 462 0.09 9.35 -13.55
N ARG A 463 -0.88 9.00 -14.42
CA ARG A 463 -0.78 9.10 -15.89
C ARG A 463 -1.02 10.51 -16.43
N LYS A 464 -1.40 11.48 -15.57
CA LYS A 464 -1.67 12.89 -15.93
C LYS A 464 -2.57 13.02 -17.17
N GLY A 465 -2.38 14.05 -18.00
CA GLY A 465 -3.14 14.25 -19.23
C GLY A 465 -3.07 13.10 -20.24
N GLU A 466 -2.10 12.18 -20.14
CA GLU A 466 -1.96 11.03 -21.04
C GLU A 466 -2.82 9.82 -20.63
N CYS A 467 -3.56 9.91 -19.52
CA CYS A 467 -4.44 8.83 -19.08
C CYS A 467 -5.53 8.56 -20.12
N ARG A 468 -5.73 7.30 -20.51
CA ARG A 468 -6.82 6.87 -21.40
C ARG A 468 -7.72 5.78 -20.81
N VAL A 469 -7.63 5.52 -19.50
CA VAL A 469 -8.50 4.55 -18.81
C VAL A 469 -9.92 5.12 -18.68
N GLU A 470 -10.93 4.43 -19.20
CA GLU A 470 -12.34 4.89 -19.16
C GLU A 470 -12.77 5.26 -17.72
N ASP A 471 -12.72 4.30 -16.80
CA ASP A 471 -13.20 4.40 -15.41
C ASP A 471 -12.14 4.95 -14.42
N CYS A 472 -11.33 5.91 -14.85
CA CYS A 472 -10.34 6.57 -13.98
C CYS A 472 -11.03 7.52 -12.99
N PHE A 473 -10.82 7.30 -11.69
CA PHE A 473 -11.40 8.11 -10.61
C PHE A 473 -10.49 9.22 -10.08
N TYR A 474 -9.26 9.33 -10.58
CA TYR A 474 -8.33 10.42 -10.27
C TYR A 474 -8.59 11.66 -11.15
N GLY A 475 -8.10 12.81 -10.71
CA GLY A 475 -8.19 14.07 -11.45
C GLY A 475 -7.08 14.26 -12.48
N HIS A 476 -7.46 14.72 -13.67
CA HIS A 476 -6.59 15.09 -14.78
C HIS A 476 -6.57 16.61 -15.03
N VAL A 477 -7.64 17.31 -14.66
CA VAL A 477 -7.77 18.77 -14.78
C VAL A 477 -8.27 19.40 -13.47
N CYS A 478 -7.70 20.53 -13.08
CA CYS A 478 -8.14 21.22 -11.87
C CYS A 478 -9.48 21.90 -12.13
N GLN A 479 -10.49 21.54 -11.33
CA GLN A 479 -11.85 22.05 -11.48
C GLN A 479 -12.19 23.19 -10.50
N LYS A 480 -11.22 23.62 -9.68
CA LYS A 480 -11.42 24.66 -8.67
C LYS A 480 -11.48 26.05 -9.32
N GLU A 481 -12.62 26.71 -9.18
CA GLU A 481 -12.81 28.09 -9.67
C GLU A 481 -11.82 29.05 -9.02
N GLY A 482 -11.26 29.97 -9.83
CA GLY A 482 -10.32 30.99 -9.36
C GLY A 482 -8.97 30.44 -8.87
N CYS A 483 -8.61 29.20 -9.21
CA CYS A 483 -7.33 28.64 -8.78
C CYS A 483 -6.13 29.27 -9.53
N SER A 484 -5.15 29.78 -8.78
CA SER A 484 -3.97 30.48 -9.29
C SER A 484 -2.89 29.58 -9.91
N GLY A 485 -3.10 28.26 -9.98
CA GLY A 485 -2.22 27.36 -10.72
C GLY A 485 -0.83 27.11 -10.11
N GLN A 486 -0.59 27.50 -8.86
CA GLN A 486 0.75 27.45 -8.24
C GLN A 486 1.28 26.02 -7.94
N MET A 487 0.51 24.95 -8.18
CA MET A 487 0.90 23.56 -7.93
C MET A 487 0.94 22.74 -9.24
N LYS A 488 2.10 22.13 -9.55
CA LYS A 488 2.31 21.31 -10.76
C LYS A 488 1.37 20.10 -10.80
N GLY A 489 0.82 19.75 -11.96
CA GLY A 489 0.04 18.51 -12.17
C GLY A 489 -1.31 18.72 -12.88
N LEU A 490 -2.32 19.23 -12.18
CA LEU A 490 -3.68 19.47 -12.71
C LEU A 490 -3.84 20.87 -13.36
N HIS A 491 -2.88 21.77 -13.14
CA HIS A 491 -2.98 23.19 -13.51
C HIS A 491 -2.34 23.54 -14.85
N ASP A 492 -1.70 22.57 -15.50
CA ASP A 492 -1.02 22.72 -16.79
C ASP A 492 -1.88 22.19 -17.96
N VAL A 493 -3.21 22.13 -17.76
CA VAL A 493 -4.20 21.60 -18.70
C VAL A 493 -5.18 22.70 -19.08
N ASP A 494 -5.34 22.94 -20.39
CA ASP A 494 -6.38 23.79 -20.95
C ASP A 494 -7.74 23.07 -20.82
N PRO A 495 -8.74 23.64 -20.11
CA PRO A 495 -10.03 22.99 -19.87
C PRO A 495 -10.95 22.92 -21.09
N ARG A 496 -10.56 23.49 -22.24
CA ARG A 496 -11.39 23.48 -23.46
C ARG A 496 -11.26 22.17 -24.23
N VAL A 497 -12.40 21.54 -24.50
CA VAL A 497 -12.48 20.33 -25.32
C VAL A 497 -12.16 20.67 -26.79
N ALA A 498 -11.22 19.93 -27.38
CA ALA A 498 -10.86 20.03 -28.80
C ALA A 498 -11.22 18.75 -29.59
N GLY A 499 -11.31 17.60 -28.92
CA GLY A 499 -11.63 16.33 -29.58
C GLY A 499 -11.96 15.20 -28.61
N MET A 500 -12.16 14.00 -29.15
CA MET A 500 -12.42 12.77 -28.42
C MET A 500 -11.50 11.66 -28.93
N VAL A 501 -11.00 10.80 -28.04
CA VAL A 501 -10.18 9.63 -28.39
C VAL A 501 -10.79 8.37 -27.79
N PRO A 502 -10.59 7.19 -28.40
CA PRO A 502 -11.06 5.92 -27.83
C PRO A 502 -10.46 5.69 -26.43
N ALA A 503 -11.30 5.24 -25.50
CA ALA A 503 -10.84 4.84 -24.18
C ALA A 503 -10.08 3.51 -24.26
N GLU A 504 -8.99 3.39 -23.50
CA GLU A 504 -8.39 2.11 -23.17
C GLU A 504 -9.36 1.35 -22.26
N GLY A 505 -9.96 0.29 -22.79
CA GLY A 505 -10.62 -0.70 -21.96
C GLY A 505 -9.57 -1.43 -21.13
N ARG A 506 -9.81 -1.59 -19.83
CA ARG A 506 -9.37 -2.84 -19.20
C ARG A 506 -10.09 -3.95 -19.97
N GLU A 507 -9.38 -5.01 -20.35
CA GLU A 507 -10.02 -6.24 -20.85
C GLU A 507 -11.07 -6.69 -19.82
N ARG A 508 -12.30 -6.20 -19.98
CA ARG A 508 -13.47 -6.79 -19.38
C ARG A 508 -13.51 -8.15 -20.04
N LYS A 509 -13.21 -9.21 -19.30
CA LYS A 509 -13.64 -10.56 -19.68
C LYS A 509 -15.15 -10.42 -19.91
N LYS A 510 -15.53 -10.28 -21.17
CA LYS A 510 -16.93 -10.25 -21.57
C LYS A 510 -17.41 -11.66 -21.26
N ASN A 511 -18.13 -11.83 -20.15
CA ASN A 511 -19.13 -12.88 -20.10
C ASN A 511 -20.15 -12.51 -21.17
N ILE A 512 -19.91 -13.01 -22.38
CA ILE A 512 -20.90 -13.06 -23.42
C ILE A 512 -21.91 -14.08 -22.91
N VAL A 513 -22.96 -13.61 -22.25
CA VAL A 513 -24.21 -14.36 -22.18
C VAL A 513 -24.80 -14.21 -23.58
N GLN A 514 -24.53 -15.20 -24.44
CA GLN A 514 -25.33 -15.40 -25.64
C GLN A 514 -26.73 -15.76 -25.14
N VAL A 515 -27.67 -14.83 -25.28
CA VAL A 515 -29.09 -15.13 -25.21
C VAL A 515 -29.40 -15.87 -26.51
N GLU A 516 -29.37 -17.19 -26.47
CA GLU A 516 -30.03 -17.99 -27.51
C GLU A 516 -31.53 -17.97 -27.24
N GLU A 517 -32.22 -17.36 -28.19
CA GLU A 517 -33.66 -17.31 -28.34
C GLU A 517 -34.16 -18.74 -28.63
N VAL A 518 -34.68 -19.43 -27.61
CA VAL A 518 -35.27 -20.76 -27.78
C VAL A 518 -36.65 -20.60 -28.42
N ARG A 519 -36.76 -21.04 -29.67
CA ARG A 519 -38.03 -21.26 -30.38
C ARG A 519 -38.84 -22.34 -29.64
N LEU A 520 -40.09 -22.00 -29.34
CA LEU A 520 -41.14 -22.93 -28.95
C LEU A 520 -41.36 -23.95 -30.09
N VAL A 521 -41.35 -25.23 -29.75
CA VAL A 521 -41.94 -26.30 -30.57
C VAL A 521 -42.80 -27.15 -29.65
N ASP A 522 -44.08 -27.23 -30.00
CA ASP A 522 -45.14 -27.95 -29.33
C ASP A 522 -44.84 -29.45 -29.20
N VAL A 523 -45.16 -30.04 -28.05
CA VAL A 523 -45.37 -31.48 -27.93
C VAL A 523 -46.63 -31.74 -27.11
N GLU A 524 -47.54 -32.45 -27.77
CA GLU A 524 -48.91 -32.78 -27.40
C GLU A 524 -49.03 -33.62 -26.12
N GLU A 525 -50.11 -33.36 -25.39
CA GLU A 525 -50.68 -34.25 -24.38
C GLU A 525 -51.07 -35.59 -25.01
N GLN A 526 -50.71 -36.70 -24.37
CA GLN A 526 -51.51 -37.92 -24.42
C GLN A 526 -51.40 -38.73 -23.12
N SER A 527 -52.57 -38.83 -22.49
CA SER A 527 -52.97 -39.62 -21.33
C SER A 527 -52.87 -41.14 -21.56
N VAL A 528 -52.34 -41.90 -20.59
CA VAL A 528 -52.70 -43.31 -20.29
C VAL A 528 -52.27 -43.58 -18.84
N GLU A 529 -53.18 -43.56 -17.86
CA GLU A 529 -53.97 -44.69 -17.34
C GLU A 529 -53.18 -45.74 -16.53
N SER A 530 -53.59 -45.82 -15.27
CA SER A 530 -53.19 -46.73 -14.21
C SER A 530 -53.42 -48.22 -14.53
N LYS A 531 -52.48 -49.07 -14.14
CA LYS A 531 -52.74 -50.43 -13.60
C LYS A 531 -51.45 -51.03 -13.01
N GLU A 532 -51.56 -51.47 -11.76
CA GLU A 532 -50.61 -52.37 -11.09
C GLU A 532 -50.46 -53.70 -11.86
N PRO A 533 -49.37 -54.45 -11.64
CA PRO A 533 -49.48 -55.54 -10.66
C PRO A 533 -48.19 -55.85 -9.86
N VAL A 534 -48.34 -55.95 -8.54
CA VAL A 534 -48.28 -57.20 -7.76
C VAL A 534 -47.12 -58.21 -8.00
N PHE A 535 -46.30 -58.29 -6.94
CA PHE A 535 -45.64 -59.45 -6.26
C PHE A 535 -44.30 -60.10 -6.68
N TYR A 536 -43.47 -60.22 -5.62
CA TYR A 536 -42.51 -61.25 -5.17
C TYR A 536 -41.50 -61.79 -6.20
N TRP A 537 -40.18 -61.78 -5.96
CA TRP A 537 -39.44 -62.26 -4.78
C TRP A 537 -38.20 -61.43 -4.48
#